data_AF-A0A850A9Z6-F1
#
_entry.id   AF-A0A850A9Z6-F1
#
_cell.length_a   1.000
_cell.length_b   1.000
_cell.length_c   1.000
_cell.angle_alpha   90.00
_cell.angle_beta   90.00
_cell.angle_gamma   90.00
#
_symmetry.space_group_name_H-M   'P 1'
#
loop_
_entity.id
_entity.type
_entity.pdbx_description
1 polymer ?
#
loop_
_entity_poly.entity_id
_entity_poly.type
_entity_poly.pdbx_seq_one_letter_code
_entity_poly.pdbx_strand_id
1 'polypeptide(L)'
;MSHPFDEIEAITRRISDLSEESLVLLSQYISFLKWQEEQWQSPAAWEDEAGMHTVWLFDLIDQFHTARQAATADPAGMEIKLAAAACGGVLRQAIWQHPPATGVSVLEYQFQAPLDVDRLKLRFAVGVRDGALLSADNQVAFRLRVNGRPLWSHLKGETGWESFTVDLPSLAGQEVILQLITDALGNSRWNWAVWGEPQVAGLIYTE
;
A
#
# COMPACT_ATOMS: atom_id res chain seq x y z
N MET A 1 3.86 34.07 -0.21
CA MET A 1 3.59 33.19 -1.35
C MET A 1 4.94 32.96 -2.01
N SER A 2 5.57 31.81 -1.82
CA SER A 2 6.76 31.44 -2.60
C SER A 2 6.32 31.28 -4.05
N HIS A 3 7.06 31.87 -4.99
CA HIS A 3 6.79 31.65 -6.40
C HIS A 3 7.29 30.24 -6.78
N PRO A 4 6.58 29.48 -7.64
CA PRO A 4 7.01 28.15 -8.08
C PRO A 4 8.44 28.10 -8.65
N PHE A 5 8.91 29.22 -9.20
CA PHE A 5 10.27 29.39 -9.68
C PHE A 5 11.33 29.32 -8.57
N ASP A 6 11.05 29.88 -7.40
CA ASP A 6 11.98 29.90 -6.26
C ASP A 6 12.20 28.49 -5.70
N GLU A 7 11.15 27.67 -5.74
CA GLU A 7 11.18 26.27 -5.29
C GLU A 7 11.98 25.38 -6.25
N ILE A 8 11.82 25.56 -7.56
CA ILE A 8 12.58 24.82 -8.58
C ILE A 8 14.08 25.14 -8.48
N GLU A 9 14.43 26.40 -8.26
CA GLU A 9 15.82 26.82 -8.11
C GLU A 9 16.45 26.23 -6.84
N ALA A 10 15.72 26.25 -5.72
CA ALA A 10 16.16 25.64 -4.47
C ALA A 10 16.35 24.11 -4.59
N ILE A 11 15.47 23.42 -5.32
CA ILE A 11 15.60 21.99 -5.60
C ILE A 11 16.84 21.73 -6.46
N THR A 12 17.03 22.49 -7.53
CA THR A 12 18.17 22.34 -8.45
C THR A 12 19.51 22.48 -7.70
N ARG A 13 19.61 23.47 -6.81
CA ARG A 13 20.79 23.66 -5.96
C ARG A 13 21.05 22.49 -5.02
N ARG A 14 20.00 21.93 -4.41
CA ARG A 14 20.14 20.75 -3.54
C ARG A 14 20.59 19.51 -4.31
N ILE A 15 20.11 19.35 -5.54
CA ILE A 15 20.51 18.24 -6.42
C ILE A 15 21.99 18.37 -6.80
N SER A 16 22.51 19.58 -7.05
CA SER A 16 23.92 19.77 -7.40
C SER A 16 24.90 19.45 -6.27
N ASP A 17 24.43 19.44 -5.02
CA ASP A 17 25.24 19.11 -3.84
C ASP A 17 25.30 17.60 -3.54
N LEU A 18 24.59 16.76 -4.31
CA LEU A 18 24.53 15.31 -4.11
C LEU A 18 25.76 14.57 -4.68
N SER A 19 26.10 13.46 -4.05
CA SER A 19 27.08 12.50 -4.56
C SER A 19 26.56 11.72 -5.78
N GLU A 20 27.45 11.10 -6.57
CA GLU A 20 27.06 10.25 -7.71
C GLU A 20 26.11 9.10 -7.30
N GLU A 21 26.39 8.44 -6.17
CA GLU A 21 25.53 7.37 -5.63
C GLU A 21 24.13 7.91 -5.28
N SER A 22 24.08 9.08 -4.63
CA SER A 22 22.82 9.74 -4.27
C SER A 22 22.04 10.22 -5.50
N LEU A 23 22.72 10.62 -6.57
CA LEU A 23 22.09 11.00 -7.84
C LEU A 23 21.45 9.79 -8.54
N VAL A 24 22.04 8.60 -8.45
CA VAL A 24 21.42 7.36 -8.96
C VAL A 24 20.14 7.05 -8.20
N LEU A 25 20.16 7.12 -6.87
CA LEU A 25 18.96 6.92 -6.04
C LEU A 25 17.88 7.98 -6.33
N LEU A 26 18.28 9.24 -6.48
CA LEU A 26 17.36 10.31 -6.85
C LEU A 26 16.75 10.08 -8.25
N SER A 27 17.54 9.64 -9.23
CA SER A 27 17.04 9.33 -10.57
C SER A 27 16.01 8.20 -10.55
N GLN A 28 16.25 7.15 -9.75
CA GLN A 28 15.28 6.09 -9.50
C GLN A 28 14.02 6.63 -8.83
N TYR A 29 14.17 7.52 -7.84
CA TYR A 29 13.05 8.16 -7.17
C TYR A 29 12.25 9.10 -8.09
N ILE A 30 12.90 9.88 -8.96
CA ILE A 30 12.24 10.74 -9.95
C ILE A 30 11.52 9.90 -10.99
N SER A 31 12.14 8.82 -11.48
CA SER A 31 11.49 7.89 -12.41
C SER A 31 10.27 7.24 -11.78
N PHE A 32 10.38 6.91 -10.49
CA PHE A 32 9.27 6.44 -9.68
C PHE A 32 8.18 7.51 -9.53
N LEU A 33 8.52 8.76 -9.19
CA LEU A 33 7.55 9.85 -9.05
C LEU A 33 6.83 10.13 -10.39
N LYS A 34 7.56 10.10 -11.50
CA LYS A 34 6.98 10.22 -12.84
C LYS A 34 6.05 9.07 -13.16
N TRP A 35 6.45 7.84 -12.87
CA TRP A 35 5.56 6.69 -12.99
C TRP A 35 4.33 6.83 -12.09
N GLN A 36 4.47 7.31 -10.85
CA GLN A 36 3.35 7.57 -9.94
C GLN A 36 2.42 8.67 -10.47
N GLU A 37 2.96 9.77 -10.99
CA GLU A 37 2.20 10.83 -11.66
C GLU A 37 1.53 10.32 -12.93
N GLU A 38 2.19 9.46 -13.69
CA GLU A 38 1.64 8.80 -14.86
C GLU A 38 0.57 7.77 -14.48
N GLN A 39 0.65 7.08 -13.35
CA GLN A 39 -0.42 6.23 -12.79
C GLN A 39 -1.54 7.04 -12.12
N TRP A 40 -1.27 8.29 -11.74
CA TRP A 40 -2.26 9.24 -11.25
C TRP A 40 -3.01 9.92 -12.41
N GLN A 41 -2.30 10.23 -13.50
CA GLN A 41 -2.84 10.88 -14.72
C GLN A 41 -3.39 9.88 -15.73
N SER A 42 -2.79 8.70 -15.84
CA SER A 42 -3.44 7.49 -16.30
C SER A 42 -3.87 6.75 -15.05
N PRO A 43 -5.09 6.96 -14.53
CA PRO A 43 -5.69 5.88 -13.79
C PRO A 43 -5.54 4.67 -14.71
N ALA A 44 -4.64 3.73 -14.36
CA ALA A 44 -4.92 2.35 -14.66
C ALA A 44 -6.23 2.16 -13.92
N ALA A 45 -7.30 2.46 -14.65
CA ALA A 45 -8.61 2.66 -14.11
C ALA A 45 -8.93 1.39 -13.36
N TRP A 46 -9.83 1.49 -12.42
CA TRP A 46 -10.70 0.37 -12.19
C TRP A 46 -11.21 -0.01 -13.58
N GLU A 47 -10.60 -1.02 -14.23
CA GLU A 47 -10.93 -1.36 -15.62
C GLU A 47 -12.43 -1.55 -15.63
N ASP A 48 -13.08 -0.73 -16.45
CA ASP A 48 -14.49 -0.40 -16.36
C ASP A 48 -15.32 -1.69 -16.19
N GLU A 49 -15.88 -1.90 -14.99
CA GLU A 49 -17.23 -2.42 -14.98
C GLU A 49 -18.04 -1.40 -15.78
N ALA A 50 -18.42 -1.77 -17.00
CA ALA A 50 -19.01 -0.87 -17.98
C ALA A 50 -20.06 0.04 -17.30
N GLY A 51 -19.78 1.34 -17.32
CA GLY A 51 -20.65 2.34 -16.70
C GLY A 51 -20.30 2.77 -15.27
N MET A 52 -19.04 2.68 -14.83
CA MET A 52 -18.60 3.32 -13.58
C MET A 52 -17.32 4.14 -13.77
N HIS A 53 -17.19 5.28 -13.08
CA HIS A 53 -15.97 6.08 -13.08
C HIS A 53 -15.53 6.49 -11.67
N THR A 54 -14.21 6.63 -11.49
CA THR A 54 -13.61 7.03 -10.20
C THR A 54 -13.75 8.53 -9.99
N VAL A 55 -14.31 8.92 -8.86
CA VAL A 55 -14.48 10.32 -8.45
C VAL A 55 -13.71 10.67 -7.17
N TRP A 56 -13.23 9.66 -6.46
CA TRP A 56 -12.48 9.83 -5.22
C TRP A 56 -11.45 8.72 -5.05
N LEU A 57 -10.29 9.04 -4.49
CA LEU A 57 -9.19 8.11 -4.25
C LEU A 57 -8.56 8.38 -2.88
N PHE A 58 -8.30 7.33 -2.14
CA PHE A 58 -7.53 7.34 -0.90
C PHE A 58 -6.37 6.35 -1.05
N ASP A 59 -5.17 6.89 -1.27
CA ASP A 59 -3.94 6.12 -1.42
C ASP A 59 -3.29 5.86 -0.05
N LEU A 60 -3.14 4.59 0.34
CA LEU A 60 -2.65 4.24 1.66
C LEU A 60 -1.13 4.49 1.81
N ILE A 61 -0.37 4.55 0.71
CA ILE A 61 1.06 4.91 0.74
C ILE A 61 1.19 6.40 1.04
N ASP A 62 0.46 7.25 0.32
CA ASP A 62 0.48 8.70 0.57
C ASP A 62 -0.01 9.02 1.99
N GLN A 63 -1.01 8.27 2.46
CA GLN A 63 -1.61 8.44 3.79
C GLN A 63 -0.88 7.68 4.89
N PHE A 64 0.26 7.02 4.62
CA PHE A 64 0.96 6.18 5.59
C PHE A 64 1.31 6.91 6.90
N HIS A 65 1.62 8.21 6.82
CA HIS A 65 1.93 9.06 7.97
C HIS A 65 0.76 9.25 8.94
N THR A 66 -0.47 9.03 8.49
CA THR A 66 -1.69 9.08 9.32
C THR A 66 -2.02 7.72 9.96
N ALA A 67 -1.39 6.65 9.48
CA ALA A 67 -1.73 5.30 9.85
C ALA A 67 -1.24 4.95 11.25
N ARG A 68 -2.09 4.27 12.02
CA ARG A 68 -1.72 3.71 13.32
C ARG A 68 -1.08 2.35 13.12
N GLN A 69 0.14 2.21 13.61
CA GLN A 69 0.89 0.95 13.61
C GLN A 69 0.69 0.24 14.95
N ALA A 70 0.40 -1.06 14.92
CA ALA A 70 0.22 -1.86 16.14
C ALA A 70 0.62 -3.32 15.95
N ALA A 71 0.94 -3.97 17.07
CA ALA A 71 0.98 -5.42 17.19
C ALA A 71 -0.14 -5.88 18.14
N THR A 72 -0.67 -7.09 17.94
CA THR A 72 -1.66 -7.67 18.89
C THR A 72 -1.02 -8.32 20.10
N ALA A 73 0.30 -8.50 20.09
CA ALA A 73 1.11 -9.01 21.19
C ALA A 73 2.47 -8.27 21.20
N ASP A 74 3.53 -8.91 21.70
CA ASP A 74 4.88 -8.33 21.69
C ASP A 74 5.32 -7.95 20.26
N PRO A 75 5.67 -6.68 19.99
CA PRO A 75 6.09 -6.22 18.66
C PRO A 75 7.49 -6.67 18.26
N ALA A 76 8.21 -7.46 19.07
CA ALA A 76 9.55 -7.94 18.73
C ALA A 76 9.61 -8.60 17.34
N GLY A 77 10.50 -8.08 16.48
CA GLY A 77 10.69 -8.55 15.11
C GLY A 77 9.67 -8.01 14.09
N MET A 78 8.70 -7.20 14.52
CA MET A 78 7.80 -6.49 13.62
C MET A 78 8.55 -5.36 12.90
N GLU A 79 8.24 -5.18 11.62
CA GLU A 79 8.72 -4.04 10.83
C GLU A 79 7.54 -3.49 10.03
N ILE A 80 7.24 -2.19 10.20
CA ILE A 80 6.27 -1.49 9.37
C ILE A 80 6.90 -0.20 8.84
N LYS A 81 7.07 -0.09 7.52
CA LYS A 81 7.64 1.10 6.86
C LYS A 81 7.27 1.17 5.38
N LEU A 82 7.45 2.35 4.78
CA LEU A 82 7.42 2.51 3.33
C LEU A 82 8.79 2.23 2.73
N ALA A 83 8.82 1.42 1.67
CA ALA A 83 9.98 1.25 0.81
C ALA A 83 9.57 0.47 -0.45
N ALA A 84 10.32 0.67 -1.53
CA ALA A 84 10.20 -0.18 -2.70
C ALA A 84 10.51 -1.65 -2.34
N ALA A 85 9.78 -2.60 -2.95
CA ALA A 85 9.92 -4.02 -2.71
C ALA A 85 9.97 -4.77 -4.05
N ALA A 86 10.93 -5.69 -4.18
CA ALA A 86 10.98 -6.63 -5.29
C ALA A 86 10.35 -7.97 -4.86
N CYS A 87 9.36 -8.43 -5.61
CA CYS A 87 8.76 -9.75 -5.45
C CYS A 87 8.63 -10.41 -6.83
N GLY A 88 9.23 -11.58 -7.01
CA GLY A 88 9.29 -12.25 -8.30
C GLY A 88 10.06 -11.44 -9.36
N GLY A 89 11.06 -10.66 -8.95
CA GLY A 89 11.85 -9.79 -9.83
C GLY A 89 11.15 -8.48 -10.24
N VAL A 90 9.91 -8.24 -9.80
CA VAL A 90 9.16 -7.02 -10.12
C VAL A 90 9.19 -6.06 -8.95
N LEU A 91 9.69 -4.84 -9.17
CA LEU A 91 9.78 -3.78 -8.18
C LEU A 91 8.46 -2.98 -8.13
N ARG A 92 7.91 -2.75 -6.93
CA ARG A 92 6.75 -1.87 -6.67
C ARG A 92 6.98 -1.02 -5.43
N GLN A 93 6.24 0.08 -5.27
CA GLN A 93 6.15 0.69 -3.96
C GLN A 93 5.33 -0.18 -3.02
N ALA A 94 5.77 -0.23 -1.77
CA ALA A 94 5.11 -1.09 -0.83
C ALA A 94 5.16 -0.54 0.59
N ILE A 95 4.16 -0.97 1.34
CA ILE A 95 4.20 -0.98 2.79
C ILE A 95 4.83 -2.31 3.19
N TRP A 96 6.05 -2.26 3.69
CA TRP A 96 6.69 -3.40 4.35
C TRP A 96 5.96 -3.62 5.66
N GLN A 97 5.45 -4.82 5.87
CA GLN A 97 4.66 -5.15 7.05
C GLN A 97 5.02 -6.57 7.49
N HIS A 98 6.19 -6.70 8.11
CA HIS A 98 6.66 -7.95 8.68
C HIS A 98 5.91 -8.25 9.99
N PRO A 99 5.36 -9.46 10.17
CA PRO A 99 4.68 -9.83 11.41
C PRO A 99 5.67 -9.93 12.59
N PRO A 100 5.24 -9.65 13.83
CA PRO A 100 6.03 -9.95 15.02
C PRO A 100 6.28 -11.46 15.19
N ALA A 101 7.18 -11.83 16.11
CA ALA A 101 7.39 -13.23 16.49
C ALA A 101 6.14 -13.89 17.10
N THR A 102 5.31 -13.09 17.78
CA THR A 102 4.04 -13.53 18.37
C THR A 102 2.94 -12.53 18.05
N GLY A 103 1.74 -13.02 17.73
CA GLY A 103 0.62 -12.16 17.33
C GLY A 103 0.71 -11.75 15.86
N VAL A 104 0.11 -10.60 15.54
CA VAL A 104 0.05 -10.08 14.17
C VAL A 104 0.43 -8.61 14.14
N SER A 105 0.91 -8.15 12.98
CA SER A 105 1.09 -6.73 12.71
C SER A 105 -0.20 -6.16 12.13
N VAL A 106 -0.56 -4.95 12.55
CA VAL A 106 -1.76 -4.24 12.11
C VAL A 106 -1.36 -2.83 11.71
N LEU A 107 -1.72 -2.45 10.49
CA LEU A 107 -1.66 -1.09 10.02
C LEU A 107 -3.08 -0.58 9.78
N GLU A 108 -3.47 0.46 10.51
CA GLU A 108 -4.83 0.96 10.54
C GLU A 108 -4.92 2.37 9.98
N TYR A 109 -5.86 2.57 9.06
CA TYR A 109 -6.20 3.86 8.47
C TYR A 109 -7.61 4.25 8.88
N GLN A 110 -7.80 5.53 9.17
CA GLN A 110 -9.12 6.12 9.43
C GLN A 110 -9.37 7.21 8.40
N PHE A 111 -10.51 7.15 7.72
CA PHE A 111 -10.88 8.13 6.70
C PHE A 111 -12.39 8.29 6.57
N GLN A 112 -12.82 9.44 6.06
CA GLN A 112 -14.22 9.68 5.73
C GLN A 112 -14.50 9.25 4.30
N ALA A 113 -15.44 8.32 4.10
CA ALA A 113 -15.93 8.01 2.77
C ALA A 113 -16.81 9.16 2.25
N PRO A 114 -16.67 9.57 0.96
CA PRO A 114 -17.54 10.59 0.38
C PRO A 114 -19.01 10.19 0.44
N LEU A 115 -19.91 11.17 0.47
CA LEU A 115 -21.35 10.92 0.44
C LEU A 115 -21.82 10.50 -0.97
N ASP A 116 -21.21 11.08 -2.00
CA ASP A 116 -21.68 11.00 -3.38
C ASP A 116 -20.96 9.88 -4.17
N VAL A 117 -20.73 8.72 -3.54
CA VAL A 117 -20.14 7.54 -4.20
C VAL A 117 -21.13 6.39 -4.16
N ASP A 118 -21.32 5.72 -5.30
CA ASP A 118 -22.19 4.55 -5.40
C ASP A 118 -21.50 3.29 -4.87
N ARG A 119 -20.18 3.19 -5.06
CA ARG A 119 -19.37 2.07 -4.57
C ARG A 119 -18.03 2.51 -4.04
N LEU A 120 -17.52 1.72 -3.10
CA LEU A 120 -16.15 1.76 -2.65
C LEU A 120 -15.48 0.44 -3.01
N LYS A 121 -14.30 0.52 -3.63
CA LYS A 121 -13.47 -0.66 -3.90
C LYS A 121 -12.06 -0.43 -3.36
N LEU A 122 -11.41 -1.49 -2.92
CA LEU A 122 -10.01 -1.50 -2.49
C LEU A 122 -9.22 -2.39 -3.45
N ARG A 123 -8.16 -1.83 -4.05
CA ARG A 123 -7.20 -2.54 -4.88
C ARG A 123 -5.84 -2.53 -4.21
N PHE A 124 -5.10 -3.61 -4.34
CA PHE A 124 -3.78 -3.77 -3.72
C PHE A 124 -3.08 -4.98 -4.31
N ALA A 125 -1.79 -5.11 -4.03
CA ALA A 125 -1.09 -6.37 -4.18
C ALA A 125 -0.55 -6.84 -2.83
N VAL A 126 -0.33 -8.14 -2.71
CA VAL A 126 0.42 -8.74 -1.60
C VAL A 126 1.63 -9.47 -2.15
N GLY A 127 2.73 -9.39 -1.43
CA GLY A 127 4.00 -9.94 -1.86
C GLY A 127 4.80 -10.49 -0.69
N VAL A 128 5.64 -11.47 -1.00
CA VAL A 128 6.78 -11.84 -0.16
C VAL A 128 8.02 -11.51 -0.96
N ARG A 129 8.91 -10.71 -0.36
CA ARG A 129 10.09 -10.15 -1.04
C ARG A 129 11.06 -11.22 -1.49
N ASP A 130 11.77 -10.91 -2.57
CA ASP A 130 12.83 -11.76 -3.11
C ASP A 130 13.92 -12.03 -2.06
N GLY A 131 14.43 -13.26 -2.07
CA GLY A 131 15.39 -13.75 -1.07
C GLY A 131 14.76 -14.29 0.22
N ALA A 132 13.45 -14.18 0.40
CA ALA A 132 12.74 -14.86 1.47
C ALA A 132 12.87 -16.39 1.33
N LEU A 133 13.09 -17.07 2.45
CA LEU A 133 13.20 -18.52 2.53
C LEU A 133 11.89 -19.11 3.10
N LEU A 134 10.84 -19.05 2.31
CA LEU A 134 9.56 -19.67 2.65
C LEU A 134 9.57 -21.19 2.40
N SER A 135 8.76 -21.89 3.20
CA SER A 135 8.49 -23.31 3.27
C SER A 135 7.04 -23.51 3.73
N ALA A 136 6.57 -24.75 3.74
CA ALA A 136 5.18 -25.06 4.08
C ALA A 136 4.81 -24.67 5.53
N ASP A 137 5.79 -24.50 6.42
CA ASP A 137 5.63 -24.23 7.85
C ASP A 137 5.89 -22.76 8.26
N ASN A 138 6.12 -21.84 7.30
CA ASN A 138 6.29 -20.40 7.58
C ASN A 138 5.56 -19.51 6.57
N GLN A 139 4.39 -19.94 6.10
CA GLN A 139 3.53 -19.13 5.23
C GLN A 139 3.03 -17.86 5.93
N VAL A 140 2.65 -16.86 5.14
CA VAL A 140 2.15 -15.57 5.63
C VAL A 140 0.69 -15.38 5.28
N ALA A 141 -0.13 -15.05 6.27
CA ALA A 141 -1.51 -14.65 6.06
C ALA A 141 -1.63 -13.12 5.97
N PHE A 142 -2.23 -12.65 4.89
CA PHE A 142 -2.67 -11.27 4.68
C PHE A 142 -4.16 -11.20 4.96
N ARG A 143 -4.63 -10.19 5.69
CA ARG A 143 -6.04 -10.02 6.02
C ARG A 143 -6.46 -8.57 5.97
N LEU A 144 -7.71 -8.34 5.59
CA LEU A 144 -8.38 -7.05 5.63
C LEU A 144 -9.52 -7.08 6.65
N ARG A 145 -9.61 -6.02 7.46
CA ARG A 145 -10.80 -5.72 8.25
C ARG A 145 -11.29 -4.32 7.95
N VAL A 146 -12.61 -4.15 7.95
CA VAL A 146 -13.28 -2.86 7.84
C VAL A 146 -14.23 -2.70 9.01
N ASN A 147 -14.08 -1.62 9.77
CA ASN A 147 -14.88 -1.34 10.97
C ASN A 147 -14.92 -2.54 11.93
N GLY A 148 -13.76 -3.18 12.11
CA GLY A 148 -13.57 -4.36 12.97
C GLY A 148 -14.07 -5.70 12.39
N ARG A 149 -14.73 -5.71 11.22
CA ARG A 149 -15.25 -6.92 10.60
C ARG A 149 -14.26 -7.50 9.58
N PRO A 150 -13.99 -8.82 9.59
CA PRO A 150 -13.21 -9.47 8.54
C PRO A 150 -13.88 -9.30 7.18
N LEU A 151 -13.12 -8.86 6.18
CA LEU A 151 -13.59 -8.68 4.81
C LEU A 151 -12.92 -9.66 3.85
N TRP A 152 -11.60 -9.88 4.02
CA TRP A 152 -10.82 -10.68 3.10
C TRP A 152 -9.60 -11.29 3.79
N SER A 153 -9.13 -12.42 3.28
CA SER A 153 -7.86 -13.02 3.68
C SER A 153 -7.23 -13.84 2.56
N HIS A 154 -5.90 -13.86 2.52
CA HIS A 154 -5.12 -14.68 1.59
C HIS A 154 -3.89 -15.25 2.27
N LEU A 155 -3.48 -16.44 1.84
CA LEU A 155 -2.32 -17.15 2.36
C LEU A 155 -1.26 -17.20 1.28
N LYS A 156 -0.05 -16.75 1.60
CA LYS A 156 1.08 -16.72 0.67
C LYS A 156 2.23 -17.59 1.16
N GLY A 157 2.63 -18.55 0.32
CA GLY A 157 3.71 -19.49 0.60
C GLY A 157 4.93 -19.37 -0.31
N GLU A 158 4.93 -18.40 -1.23
CA GLU A 158 5.98 -18.20 -2.22
C GLU A 158 6.21 -16.71 -2.51
N THR A 159 7.35 -16.39 -3.10
CA THR A 159 7.68 -15.04 -3.56
C THR A 159 6.86 -14.66 -4.80
N GLY A 160 6.85 -13.38 -5.14
CA GLY A 160 6.06 -12.85 -6.27
C GLY A 160 4.88 -12.00 -5.80
N TRP A 161 4.37 -11.16 -6.70
CA TRP A 161 3.19 -10.33 -6.44
C TRP A 161 1.90 -11.06 -6.82
N GLU A 162 0.88 -10.88 -6.01
CA GLU A 162 -0.50 -11.22 -6.35
C GLU A 162 -1.39 -9.99 -6.14
N SER A 163 -2.12 -9.58 -7.18
CA SER A 163 -3.00 -8.41 -7.15
C SER A 163 -4.44 -8.81 -6.82
N PHE A 164 -5.12 -7.97 -6.06
CA PHE A 164 -6.50 -8.17 -5.60
C PHE A 164 -7.31 -6.89 -5.74
N THR A 165 -8.61 -7.08 -5.99
CA THR A 165 -9.64 -6.06 -5.90
C THR A 165 -10.76 -6.60 -5.03
N VAL A 166 -11.20 -5.82 -4.04
CA VAL A 166 -12.22 -6.19 -3.06
C VAL A 166 -13.25 -5.08 -2.96
N ASP A 167 -14.53 -5.42 -3.09
CA ASP A 167 -15.63 -4.50 -2.80
C ASP A 167 -15.66 -4.19 -1.30
N LEU A 168 -15.68 -2.91 -0.95
CA LEU A 168 -15.95 -2.49 0.42
C LEU A 168 -17.47 -2.40 0.65
N PRO A 169 -17.94 -2.58 1.90
CA PRO A 169 -19.34 -2.30 2.22
C PRO A 169 -19.74 -0.87 1.83
N SER A 170 -21.03 -0.65 1.56
CA SER A 170 -21.54 0.71 1.36
C SER A 170 -21.38 1.51 2.65
N LEU A 171 -20.46 2.47 2.60
CA LEU A 171 -20.05 3.31 3.72
C LEU A 171 -20.13 4.79 3.35
N ALA A 172 -20.92 5.14 2.33
CA ALA A 172 -21.04 6.51 1.86
C ALA A 172 -21.39 7.46 3.01
N GLY A 173 -20.60 8.53 3.15
CA GLY A 173 -20.74 9.52 4.21
C GLY A 173 -20.38 9.03 5.63
N GLN A 174 -19.80 7.83 5.79
CA GLN A 174 -19.41 7.28 7.09
C GLN A 174 -17.89 7.33 7.30
N GLU A 175 -17.49 7.32 8.57
CA GLU A 175 -16.10 7.07 8.94
C GLU A 175 -15.76 5.59 8.73
N VAL A 176 -14.59 5.34 8.16
CA VAL A 176 -14.09 4.01 7.81
C VAL A 176 -12.79 3.75 8.54
N ILE A 177 -12.73 2.63 9.26
CA ILE A 177 -11.51 2.07 9.86
C ILE A 177 -11.09 0.87 9.01
N LEU A 178 -10.05 1.03 8.20
CA LEU A 178 -9.47 -0.02 7.37
C LEU A 178 -8.20 -0.55 8.03
N GLN A 179 -8.09 -1.86 8.19
CA GLN A 179 -6.93 -2.52 8.77
C GLN A 179 -6.29 -3.48 7.78
N LEU A 180 -5.01 -3.26 7.46
CA LEU A 180 -4.13 -4.21 6.79
C LEU A 180 -3.43 -5.05 7.87
N ILE A 181 -3.54 -6.37 7.79
CA ILE A 181 -3.04 -7.28 8.85
C ILE A 181 -2.14 -8.33 8.23
N THR A 182 -0.92 -8.45 8.75
CA THR A 182 0.02 -9.53 8.39
C THR A 182 0.26 -10.44 9.59
N ASP A 183 0.08 -11.74 9.37
CA ASP A 183 0.08 -12.80 10.37
C ASP A 183 1.04 -13.93 9.95
N ALA A 184 1.96 -14.29 10.85
CA ALA A 184 2.99 -15.30 10.62
C ALA A 184 2.52 -16.74 10.82
N LEU A 185 1.27 -16.94 11.28
CA LEU A 185 0.70 -18.27 11.57
C LEU A 185 1.57 -19.15 12.49
N GLY A 186 2.39 -18.51 13.33
CA GLY A 186 3.27 -19.17 14.30
C GLY A 186 4.77 -19.10 13.99
N ASN A 187 5.18 -18.87 12.74
CA ASN A 187 6.61 -18.78 12.38
C ASN A 187 6.89 -17.58 11.46
N SER A 188 7.40 -16.50 12.06
CA SER A 188 7.64 -15.24 11.35
C SER A 188 8.95 -15.19 10.57
N ARG A 189 9.74 -16.26 10.55
CA ARG A 189 11.06 -16.25 9.90
C ARG A 189 10.90 -16.08 8.39
N TRP A 190 11.58 -15.07 7.86
CA TRP A 190 11.63 -14.76 6.43
C TRP A 190 10.28 -14.39 5.81
N ASN A 191 9.29 -14.03 6.62
CA ASN A 191 7.95 -13.70 6.11
C ASN A 191 7.94 -12.46 5.23
N TRP A 192 8.87 -11.52 5.45
CA TRP A 192 9.25 -10.40 4.57
C TRP A 192 8.12 -9.82 3.71
N ALA A 193 6.97 -9.66 4.34
CA ALA A 193 5.70 -9.43 3.69
C ALA A 193 5.51 -7.96 3.36
N VAL A 194 4.84 -7.71 2.25
CA VAL A 194 4.63 -6.38 1.71
C VAL A 194 3.23 -6.24 1.13
N TRP A 195 2.63 -5.07 1.31
CA TRP A 195 1.41 -4.63 0.63
C TRP A 195 1.79 -3.64 -0.47
N GLY A 196 1.55 -3.99 -1.72
CA GLY A 196 1.88 -3.16 -2.88
C GLY A 196 0.73 -2.22 -3.24
N GLU A 197 1.02 -0.93 -3.32
CA GLU A 197 0.12 0.14 -3.81
C GLU A 197 -1.36 0.03 -3.38
N PRO A 198 -1.68 -0.15 -2.08
CA PRO A 198 -3.07 -0.25 -1.66
C PRO A 198 -3.80 1.08 -1.83
N GLN A 199 -4.95 1.05 -2.51
CA GLN A 199 -5.76 2.23 -2.81
C GLN A 199 -7.25 1.92 -2.69
N VAL A 200 -7.98 2.80 -2.00
CA VAL A 200 -9.45 2.79 -1.95
C VAL A 200 -9.97 3.81 -2.95
N ALA A 201 -10.93 3.44 -3.77
CA ALA A 201 -11.60 4.37 -4.66
C ALA A 201 -13.12 4.42 -4.45
N GLY A 202 -13.65 5.62 -4.61
CA GLY A 202 -15.06 5.91 -4.72
C GLY A 202 -15.46 6.01 -6.18
N LEU A 203 -16.46 5.23 -6.57
CA LEU A 203 -16.96 5.09 -7.92
C LEU A 203 -18.41 5.57 -7.99
N ILE A 204 -18.78 6.21 -9.10
CA ILE A 204 -20.19 6.49 -9.43
C ILE A 204 -20.55 5.89 -10.78
N TYR A 205 -21.83 5.61 -11.00
CA TYR A 205 -22.33 5.15 -12.29
C TYR A 205 -22.26 6.27 -13.34
N THR A 206 -21.84 5.91 -14.55
CA THR A 206 -22.01 6.75 -15.74
C THR A 206 -23.43 6.55 -16.28
N GLU A 207 -24.19 7.64 -16.40
CA GLU A 207 -25.51 7.64 -17.03
C GLU A 207 -25.48 7.22 -18.51
#